data_AF-A0A037ZG68-F1
#
_entry.id   AF-A0A037ZG68-F1
#
_cell.length_a   1.000
_cell.length_b   1.000
_cell.length_c   1.000
_cell.angle_alpha   90.00
_cell.angle_beta   90.00
_cell.angle_gamma   90.00
#
_symmetry.space_group_name_H-M   'P 1'
#
loop_
_entity.id
_entity.type
_entity.pdbx_description
1 polymer ?
#
loop_
_entity_poly.entity_id
_entity_poly.type
_entity_poly.pdbx_seq_one_letter_code
_entity_poly.pdbx_strand_id
1 'polypeptide(L)'
;MQLTRFQKITLGISGATALAIGTFITLAPHAFYASYGITLGPNPNLLSELRAPGAGLAVLGAIMLAGPIRAAMAPIALAVALTVYLAFPVGRIVGIVLDGMPSGSVIGALAIEVVIAGLLLVAFKPMRTASSGRDRIVDQPG
;
A
#
# COMPACT_ATOMS: atom_id res chain seq x y z
N MET A 1 -19.73 -1.71 -1.59
CA MET A 1 -19.26 -2.10 -0.24
C MET A 1 -19.29 -0.86 0.64
N GLN A 2 -19.99 -0.91 1.78
CA GLN A 2 -19.97 0.20 2.75
C GLN A 2 -18.71 0.05 3.61
N LEU A 3 -17.77 0.99 3.51
CA LEU A 3 -16.53 0.97 4.29
C LEU A 3 -16.78 1.49 5.71
N THR A 4 -16.25 0.80 6.72
CA THR A 4 -16.23 1.29 8.10
C THR A 4 -15.34 2.54 8.22
N ARG A 5 -15.51 3.34 9.29
CA ARG A 5 -14.63 4.50 9.53
C ARG A 5 -13.15 4.10 9.56
N PHE A 6 -12.84 2.97 10.20
CA PHE A 6 -11.49 2.44 10.27
C PHE A 6 -10.94 2.10 8.87
N GLN A 7 -11.70 1.38 8.05
CA GLN A 7 -11.32 1.06 6.67
C GLN A 7 -11.09 2.31 5.81
N LYS A 8 -11.95 3.33 5.94
CA LYS A 8 -11.79 4.61 5.22
C LYS A 8 -10.50 5.32 5.63
N ILE A 9 -10.19 5.37 6.93
CA ILE A 9 -8.96 5.99 7.44
C ILE A 9 -7.73 5.23 6.93
N THR A 10 -7.71 3.89 7.07
CA THR A 10 -6.59 3.07 6.59
C THR A 10 -6.32 3.27 5.10
N LEU A 11 -7.38 3.22 4.29
CA LEU A 11 -7.28 3.39 2.84
C LEU A 11 -6.90 4.84 2.47
N GLY A 12 -7.38 5.81 3.24
CA GLY A 12 -7.01 7.22 3.11
C GLY A 12 -5.52 7.46 3.39
N ILE A 13 -4.99 6.93 4.49
CA ILE A 13 -3.55 7.03 4.83
C ILE A 13 -2.69 6.34 3.77
N SER A 14 -3.11 5.15 3.32
CA SER A 14 -2.41 4.40 2.27
C SER A 14 -2.34 5.22 0.97
N GLY A 15 -3.48 5.73 0.51
CA GLY A 15 -3.56 6.53 -0.71
C GLY A 15 -2.80 7.85 -0.63
N ALA A 16 -2.91 8.56 0.50
CA ALA A 16 -2.21 9.83 0.71
C ALA A 16 -0.69 9.65 0.72
N THR A 17 -0.20 8.58 1.35
CA THR A 17 1.23 8.27 1.42
C THR A 17 1.77 7.91 0.03
N ALA A 18 1.09 7.00 -0.69
CA ALA A 18 1.48 6.61 -2.04
C ALA A 18 1.43 7.80 -3.02
N LEU A 19 0.38 8.63 -2.93
CA LEU A 19 0.23 9.82 -3.75
C LEU A 19 1.36 10.82 -3.48
N ALA A 20 1.63 11.14 -2.21
CA ALA A 20 2.67 12.09 -1.83
C ALA A 20 4.06 11.64 -2.29
N ILE A 21 4.42 10.37 -2.04
CA ILE A 21 5.72 9.82 -2.44
C ILE A 21 5.83 9.77 -3.96
N GLY A 22 4.82 9.22 -4.65
CA GLY A 22 4.81 9.12 -6.10
C GLY A 22 4.94 10.49 -6.76
N THR A 23 4.14 11.48 -6.34
CA THR A 23 4.22 12.85 -6.85
C THR A 23 5.58 13.48 -6.57
N PHE A 24 6.17 13.27 -5.39
CA PHE A 24 7.48 13.83 -5.09
C PHE A 24 8.59 13.23 -5.97
N ILE A 25 8.57 11.91 -6.20
CA ILE A 25 9.47 11.23 -7.14
C ILE A 25 9.29 11.78 -8.57
N THR A 26 8.05 11.95 -9.01
CA THR A 26 7.74 12.43 -10.37
C THR A 26 8.17 13.87 -10.60
N LEU A 27 7.97 14.75 -9.62
CA LEU A 27 8.21 16.19 -9.81
C LEU A 27 9.65 16.59 -9.44
N ALA A 28 10.21 16.01 -8.38
CA ALA A 28 11.52 16.38 -7.84
C ALA A 28 12.36 15.14 -7.44
N PRO A 29 12.74 14.27 -8.39
CA PRO A 29 13.46 13.03 -8.10
C PRO A 29 14.81 13.28 -7.39
N HIS A 30 15.56 14.32 -7.76
CA HIS A 30 16.84 14.63 -7.11
C HIS A 30 16.69 14.87 -5.59
N ALA A 31 15.67 15.64 -5.19
CA ALA A 31 15.44 15.95 -3.77
C ALA A 31 14.98 14.71 -2.99
N PHE A 32 14.09 13.91 -3.59
CA PHE A 32 13.63 12.67 -2.96
C PHE A 32 14.79 11.68 -2.75
N TYR A 33 15.56 11.38 -3.78
CA TYR A 33 16.64 10.40 -3.69
C TYR A 33 17.84 10.92 -2.86
N ALA A 34 18.09 12.23 -2.82
CA ALA A 34 19.07 12.81 -1.91
C ALA A 34 18.73 12.55 -0.44
N SER A 35 17.44 12.49 -0.07
CA SER A 35 17.01 12.11 1.29
C SER A 35 17.39 10.66 1.64
N TYR A 36 17.65 9.82 0.63
CA TYR A 36 18.15 8.46 0.79
C TYR A 36 19.68 8.34 0.70
N GLY A 37 20.38 9.46 0.56
CA GLY A 37 21.83 9.49 0.33
C GLY A 37 22.23 9.14 -1.11
N ILE A 38 21.28 9.18 -2.06
CA ILE A 38 21.51 8.83 -3.46
C ILE A 38 21.65 10.12 -4.27
N THR A 39 22.84 10.37 -4.81
CA THR A 39 23.09 11.46 -5.75
C THR A 39 22.76 11.02 -7.17
N LEU A 40 21.71 11.60 -7.76
CA LEU A 40 21.35 11.34 -9.16
C LEU A 40 22.17 12.21 -10.12
N GLY A 41 22.67 11.62 -11.20
CA GLY A 41 23.29 12.36 -12.30
C GLY A 41 22.24 13.09 -13.16
N PRO A 42 22.64 14.11 -13.95
CA PRO A 42 21.73 14.91 -14.77
C PRO A 42 21.23 14.20 -16.04
N ASN A 43 21.34 12.87 -16.12
CA ASN A 43 20.99 12.09 -17.30
C ASN A 43 19.46 12.03 -17.49
N PRO A 44 18.90 12.61 -18.57
CA PRO A 44 17.45 12.62 -18.81
C PRO A 44 16.82 11.23 -18.90
N ASN A 45 17.56 10.24 -19.43
CA ASN A 45 17.07 8.86 -19.51
C ASN A 45 16.88 8.28 -18.12
N LEU A 46 17.86 8.46 -17.22
CA LEU A 46 17.74 8.04 -15.82
C LEU A 46 16.56 8.73 -15.13
N LEU A 47 16.42 10.04 -15.32
CA LEU A 47 15.31 10.79 -14.73
C LEU A 47 13.96 10.31 -15.26
N SER A 48 13.85 9.92 -16.53
CA SER A 48 12.65 9.34 -17.11
C SER A 48 12.30 8.01 -16.44
N GLU A 49 13.27 7.11 -16.29
CA GLU A 49 13.11 5.80 -15.63
C GLU A 49 12.68 5.92 -14.15
N LEU A 50 13.01 7.03 -13.48
CA LEU A 50 12.59 7.27 -12.10
C LEU A 50 11.22 7.98 -12.01
N ARG A 51 10.97 8.96 -12.89
CA ARG A 51 9.73 9.75 -12.86
C ARG A 51 8.51 8.93 -13.28
N ALA A 52 8.67 8.02 -14.25
CA ALA A 52 7.59 7.16 -14.76
C ALA A 52 6.97 6.25 -13.67
N PRO A 53 7.74 5.42 -12.93
CA PRO A 53 7.18 4.62 -11.83
C PRO A 53 6.69 5.51 -10.67
N GLY A 54 7.30 6.67 -10.43
CA GLY A 54 6.77 7.67 -9.49
C GLY A 54 5.35 8.13 -9.87
N ALA A 55 5.13 8.38 -11.17
CA ALA A 55 3.83 8.85 -11.66
C ALA A 55 2.79 7.72 -11.58
N GLY A 56 3.21 6.50 -11.90
CA GLY A 56 2.42 5.29 -11.68
C GLY A 56 1.98 5.16 -10.21
N LEU A 57 2.92 5.27 -9.27
CA LEU A 57 2.61 5.23 -7.84
C LEU A 57 1.66 6.35 -7.40
N ALA A 58 1.83 7.56 -7.94
CA ALA A 58 0.94 8.68 -7.67
C ALA A 58 -0.50 8.39 -8.12
N VAL A 59 -0.68 7.87 -9.34
CA VAL A 59 -1.99 7.47 -9.87
C VAL A 59 -2.61 6.35 -9.03
N LEU A 60 -1.83 5.34 -8.65
CA LEU A 60 -2.31 4.28 -7.76
C LEU A 60 -2.76 4.85 -6.41
N GLY A 61 -2.01 5.79 -5.83
CA GLY A 61 -2.41 6.51 -4.60
C GLY A 61 -3.73 7.28 -4.77
N ALA A 62 -3.93 7.95 -5.91
CA ALA A 62 -5.19 8.62 -6.21
C ALA A 62 -6.37 7.62 -6.32
N ILE A 63 -6.16 6.45 -6.91
CA ILE A 63 -7.18 5.37 -6.97
C ILE A 63 -7.52 4.88 -5.56
N MET A 64 -6.53 4.74 -4.67
CA MET A 64 -6.77 4.38 -3.27
C MET A 64 -7.65 5.43 -2.57
N LEU A 65 -7.36 6.73 -2.77
CA LEU A 65 -8.15 7.84 -2.20
C LEU A 65 -9.56 7.95 -2.77
N ALA A 66 -9.80 7.48 -3.99
CA ALA A 66 -11.14 7.43 -4.57
C ALA A 66 -12.04 6.39 -3.87
N GLY A 67 -11.47 5.35 -3.26
CA GLY A 67 -12.21 4.28 -2.58
C GLY A 67 -13.11 4.75 -1.43
N PRO A 68 -12.59 5.53 -0.45
CA PRO A 68 -13.39 6.10 0.62
C PRO A 68 -14.51 7.06 0.16
N ILE A 69 -14.32 7.73 -0.98
CA ILE A 69 -15.24 8.72 -1.56
C ILE A 69 -16.37 8.02 -2.33
N ARG A 70 -16.03 7.01 -3.13
CA ARG A 70 -16.99 6.29 -3.99
C ARG A 70 -17.01 4.81 -3.64
N ALA A 71 -18.10 4.36 -3.03
CA ALA A 71 -18.28 2.97 -2.57
C ALA A 71 -18.12 1.89 -3.67
N ALA A 72 -18.33 2.25 -4.93
CA ALA A 72 -18.08 1.37 -6.09
C ALA A 72 -16.60 1.14 -6.37
N MET A 73 -15.71 2.07 -5.96
CA MET A 73 -14.27 1.97 -6.15
C MET A 73 -13.56 1.27 -4.99
N ALA A 74 -14.24 1.04 -3.86
CA ALA A 74 -13.64 0.43 -2.67
C ALA A 74 -12.90 -0.91 -2.94
N PRO A 75 -13.43 -1.87 -3.72
CA PRO A 75 -12.72 -3.11 -4.01
C PRO A 75 -11.45 -2.89 -4.83
N ILE A 76 -11.51 -1.99 -5.82
CA ILE A 76 -10.36 -1.64 -6.69
C ILE A 76 -9.29 -0.93 -5.85
N ALA A 77 -9.70 0.05 -5.06
CA ALA A 77 -8.81 0.80 -4.17
C ALA A 77 -8.09 -0.12 -3.17
N LEU A 78 -8.81 -1.10 -2.60
CA LEU A 78 -8.21 -2.10 -1.71
C LEU A 78 -7.20 -3.00 -2.45
N ALA A 79 -7.57 -3.52 -3.62
CA ALA A 79 -6.68 -4.37 -4.42
C ALA A 79 -5.39 -3.63 -4.79
N VAL A 80 -5.50 -2.37 -5.18
CA VAL A 80 -4.36 -1.49 -5.48
C VAL A 80 -3.52 -1.24 -4.23
N ALA A 81 -4.15 -0.91 -3.09
CA ALA A 81 -3.44 -0.67 -1.83
C ALA A 81 -2.65 -1.90 -1.38
N LEU A 82 -3.28 -3.08 -1.36
CA LEU A 82 -2.61 -4.34 -0.99
C LEU A 82 -1.48 -4.68 -1.96
N THR A 83 -1.70 -4.49 -3.26
CA THR A 83 -0.65 -4.73 -4.27
C THR A 83 0.58 -3.85 -3.99
N VAL A 84 0.41 -2.55 -3.82
CA VAL A 84 1.51 -1.61 -3.60
C VAL A 84 2.22 -1.91 -2.27
N TYR A 85 1.47 -1.98 -1.17
CA TYR A 85 2.04 -2.10 0.17
C TYR A 85 2.54 -3.50 0.52
N LEU A 86 2.25 -4.52 -0.29
CA LEU A 86 2.93 -5.82 -0.19
C LEU A 86 4.11 -5.93 -1.15
N ALA A 87 3.98 -5.44 -2.40
CA ALA A 87 5.05 -5.56 -3.39
C ALA A 87 6.30 -4.73 -3.04
N PHE A 88 6.12 -3.50 -2.55
CA PHE A 88 7.26 -2.63 -2.20
C PHE A 88 8.14 -3.22 -1.08
N PRO A 89 7.59 -3.65 0.07
CA PRO A 89 8.37 -4.35 1.10
C PRO A 89 9.09 -5.58 0.58
N VAL A 90 8.40 -6.41 -0.21
CA VAL A 90 9.00 -7.62 -0.80
C VAL A 90 10.18 -7.24 -1.70
N GLY A 91 10.02 -6.23 -2.58
CA GLY A 91 11.10 -5.74 -3.42
C GLY A 91 12.30 -5.23 -2.61
N ARG A 92 12.05 -4.51 -1.50
CA ARG A 92 13.12 -4.06 -0.60
C ARG A 92 13.81 -5.21 0.13
N ILE A 93 13.06 -6.22 0.58
CA ILE A 93 13.63 -7.40 1.21
C ILE A 93 14.51 -8.16 0.21
N VAL A 94 14.06 -8.32 -1.03
CA VAL A 94 14.87 -8.89 -2.10
C VAL A 94 16.17 -8.09 -2.29
N GLY A 95 16.09 -6.76 -2.38
CA GLY A 95 17.28 -5.90 -2.46
C GLY A 95 18.20 -6.03 -1.24
N ILE A 96 17.65 -6.15 -0.02
CA ILE A 96 18.45 -6.38 1.19
C ILE A 96 19.21 -7.70 1.11
N VAL A 97 18.55 -8.76 0.64
CA VAL A 97 19.14 -10.10 0.54
C VAL A 97 20.19 -10.17 -0.58
N LEU A 98 19.96 -9.50 -1.71
CA LEU A 98 20.83 -9.58 -2.88
C LEU A 98 21.95 -8.53 -2.88
N ASP A 99 21.64 -7.30 -2.46
CA ASP A 99 22.52 -6.13 -2.60
C ASP A 99 23.05 -5.61 -1.25
N GLY A 100 22.52 -6.10 -0.12
CA GLY A 100 22.93 -5.72 1.23
C GLY A 100 22.11 -4.59 1.86
N MET A 101 22.55 -4.10 3.02
CA MET A 101 21.74 -3.15 3.81
C MET A 101 21.75 -1.73 3.21
N PRO A 102 20.58 -1.14 2.90
CA PRO A 102 20.46 0.22 2.41
C PRO A 102 20.54 1.26 3.54
N SER A 103 20.41 2.54 3.20
CA SER A 103 20.42 3.64 4.17
C SER A 103 19.25 3.57 5.17
N GLY A 104 19.44 4.20 6.34
CA GLY A 104 18.44 4.20 7.42
C GLY A 104 17.08 4.77 7.02
N SER A 105 17.04 5.74 6.10
CA SER A 105 15.81 6.28 5.53
C SER A 105 15.04 5.25 4.68
N VAL A 106 15.76 4.39 3.95
CA VAL A 106 15.15 3.29 3.18
C VAL A 106 14.57 2.23 4.12
N ILE A 107 15.27 1.92 5.22
CA ILE A 107 14.74 1.04 6.28
C ILE A 107 13.50 1.66 6.95
N GLY A 108 13.52 2.97 7.21
CA GLY A 108 12.36 3.71 7.70
C GLY A 108 11.16 3.62 6.76
N ALA A 109 11.39 3.76 5.45
CA ALA A 109 10.36 3.58 4.43
C ALA A 109 9.80 2.15 4.44
N LEU A 110 10.65 1.12 4.51
CA LEU A 110 10.24 -0.28 4.64
C LEU A 110 9.35 -0.51 5.86
N ALA A 111 9.71 0.07 7.01
CA ALA A 111 8.91 -0.04 8.23
C ALA A 111 7.51 0.57 8.05
N ILE A 112 7.42 1.75 7.43
CA ILE A 112 6.14 2.40 7.11
C ILE A 112 5.31 1.53 6.16
N GLU A 113 5.94 0.99 5.11
CA GLU A 113 5.27 0.13 4.14
C GLU A 113 4.66 -1.11 4.82
N VAL A 114 5.41 -1.79 5.70
CA VAL A 114 4.95 -2.96 6.46
C VAL A 114 3.82 -2.61 7.44
N VAL A 115 3.92 -1.46 8.13
CA VAL A 115 2.86 -0.99 9.03
C VAL A 115 1.56 -0.76 8.26
N ILE A 116 1.62 -0.08 7.11
CA ILE A 116 0.44 0.16 6.27
C ILE A 116 -0.12 -1.15 5.73
N ALA A 117 0.73 -2.08 5.28
CA ALA A 117 0.29 -3.41 4.86
C ALA A 117 -0.46 -4.15 5.99
N GLY A 118 0.09 -4.13 7.20
CA GLY A 118 -0.54 -4.71 8.38
C GLY A 118 -1.90 -4.07 8.69
N LEU A 119 -2.00 -2.74 8.63
CA LEU A 119 -3.26 -2.01 8.81
C LEU A 119 -4.30 -2.39 7.77
N LEU A 120 -3.91 -2.52 6.49
CA LEU A 120 -4.80 -2.95 5.41
C LEU A 120 -5.32 -4.38 5.63
N LEU A 121 -4.43 -5.31 6.00
CA LEU A 121 -4.80 -6.69 6.30
C LEU A 121 -5.75 -6.79 7.50
N VAL A 122 -5.50 -6.02 8.57
CA VAL A 122 -6.36 -6.00 9.76
C VAL A 122 -7.72 -5.36 9.45
N ALA A 123 -7.74 -4.24 8.73
CA ALA A 123 -8.96 -3.50 8.41
C ALA A 123 -9.91 -4.29 7.48
N PHE A 124 -9.38 -5.18 6.64
CA PHE A 124 -10.14 -5.92 5.64
C PHE A 124 -10.11 -7.45 5.84
N LYS A 125 -9.68 -7.92 7.02
CA LYS A 125 -9.72 -9.35 7.36
C LYS A 125 -11.17 -9.86 7.28
N PRO A 126 -11.44 -10.96 6.54
CA PRO A 126 -12.75 -11.60 6.59
C PRO A 126 -13.04 -12.07 8.01
N MET A 127 -14.09 -11.52 8.63
CA MET A 127 -14.63 -12.10 9.84
C MET A 127 -15.22 -13.45 9.43
N ARG A 128 -14.54 -14.54 9.78
CA ARG A 128 -15.16 -15.86 9.76
C ARG A 128 -16.27 -15.82 10.80
N THR A 129 -17.49 -15.51 10.38
CA THR A 129 -18.68 -15.78 11.18
C THR A 129 -18.62 -17.26 11.50
N ALA A 130 -18.29 -17.62 12.74
CA ALA A 130 -18.44 -18.98 13.18
C ALA A 130 -19.92 -19.31 12.98
N SER A 131 -20.22 -20.17 12.01
CA SER A 131 -21.52 -20.80 11.88
C SER A 131 -21.67 -21.69 13.11
N SER A 132 -22.15 -21.09 14.20
CA SER A 132 -22.52 -21.80 15.42
C SER A 132 -23.58 -22.82 15.02
N GLY A 133 -23.21 -24.10 15.09
CA GLY A 133 -24.07 -25.23 14.84
C GLY A 133 -25.41 -25.06 15.53
N ARG A 134 -26.47 -25.09 14.73
CA ARG A 134 -27.86 -25.13 15.19
C ARG A 134 -28.71 -26.05 14.32
N ASP A 135 -28.13 -27.20 13.96
CA ASP A 135 -28.89 -28.40 13.58
C ASP A 135 -29.03 -29.37 14.76
N ARG A 136 -28.79 -28.88 15.99
CA ARG A 136 -29.25 -29.54 17.23
C ARG A 136 -30.70 -29.16 17.52
N ILE A 137 -31.58 -29.54 16.60
CA ILE A 137 -32.97 -29.91 16.91
C ILE A 137 -33.05 -31.34 16.36
N VAL A 138 -32.39 -32.32 16.98
CA VAL A 138 -32.92 -33.02 18.17
C VAL A 138 -34.41 -33.26 18.00
N ASP A 139 -34.68 -34.43 17.43
CA ASP A 139 -35.63 -35.41 17.94
C ASP A 139 -37.08 -34.95 18.15
N GLN A 140 -37.87 -35.16 17.10
CA GLN A 140 -39.20 -35.75 17.30
C GLN A 140 -39.21 -37.19 16.75
N PRO A 141 -39.24 -38.20 17.63
CA PRO A 141 -39.92 -39.45 17.36
C PRO A 141 -41.22 -39.53 18.18
N GLY A 142 -42.32 -39.92 17.53
CA GLY A 142 -43.57 -40.36 18.17
C GLY A 142 -44.76 -39.47 17.89
#